data_AF-A0A972CQW0-F1
#
_entry.id   AF-A0A972CQW0-F1
#
_cell.length_a   1.000
_cell.length_b   1.000
_cell.length_c   1.000
_cell.angle_alpha   90.00
_cell.angle_beta   90.00
_cell.angle_gamma   90.00
#
_symmetry.space_group_name_H-M   'P 1'
#
loop_
_entity.id
_entity.type
_entity.pdbx_description
1 polymer ?
#
loop_
_entity_poly.entity_id
_entity_poly.type
_entity_poly.pdbx_seq_one_letter_code
_entity_poly.pdbx_strand_id
1 'polypeptide(L)'
;MKRIIGSLAVGFLLAACLSCHAYDWEKNGVKLLDRSESGSKTSLTLKDEKNQVFKVTYQDQTMLERVAPKVIKFKNEFYGWRRIKFSEISFMVFDNFLEVIIIPREITHRDQNIASAVPAGITMLSEPNREVMHYDFRIIKDNLFLRIEGDYLNEDELMSKLSYAYDYPSLYLKRGESPPDPNDKQSAGIDEKTRQALIYFLNEDWYGRYKAVPPETIKKVIELRQNNPWLTKNQLWKALKKEKVKLTKRELELILIIYFNEFDF
;
A
#
# COMPACT_ATOMS: atom_id res chain seq x y z
N MET A 1 33.98 -2.36 -66.60
CA MET A 1 33.90 -3.50 -65.66
C MET A 1 34.68 -3.15 -64.40
N LYS A 2 34.04 -3.29 -63.22
CA LYS A 2 34.58 -3.39 -61.83
C LYS A 2 35.38 -2.16 -61.31
N ARG A 3 34.78 -1.21 -60.57
CA ARG A 3 34.49 -1.18 -59.11
C ARG A 3 35.67 -1.60 -58.22
N ILE A 4 36.24 -0.65 -57.46
CA ILE A 4 36.54 -0.82 -56.03
C ILE A 4 36.21 0.49 -55.30
N ILE A 5 35.40 0.34 -54.27
CA ILE A 5 34.88 1.31 -53.31
C ILE A 5 35.78 1.23 -52.07
N GLY A 6 35.95 2.33 -51.35
CA GLY A 6 36.05 2.24 -49.89
C GLY A 6 37.09 3.14 -49.23
N SER A 7 36.63 4.23 -48.65
CA SER A 7 37.12 4.70 -47.34
C SER A 7 35.96 5.41 -46.67
N LEU A 8 35.19 4.60 -45.95
CA LEU A 8 34.08 5.02 -45.10
C LEU A 8 34.71 5.59 -43.82
N ALA A 9 34.62 6.90 -43.63
CA ALA A 9 34.95 7.53 -42.36
C ALA A 9 33.88 7.11 -41.33
N VAL A 10 34.24 6.19 -40.44
CA VAL A 10 33.42 5.83 -39.28
C VAL A 10 33.58 6.94 -38.25
N GLY A 11 32.67 7.91 -38.30
CA GLY A 11 32.49 8.89 -37.24
C GLY A 11 31.97 8.19 -35.98
N PHE A 12 32.84 8.11 -34.97
CA PHE A 12 32.49 7.64 -33.63
C PHE A 12 31.59 8.69 -32.98
N LEU A 13 30.26 8.54 -33.17
CA LEU A 13 29.26 9.32 -32.45
C LEU A 13 29.34 8.89 -30.98
N LEU A 14 30.01 9.70 -30.16
CA LEU A 14 29.85 9.69 -28.71
C LEU A 14 28.37 9.99 -28.42
N ALA A 15 27.57 8.95 -28.25
CA ALA A 15 26.31 9.03 -27.54
C ALA A 15 26.64 9.31 -26.07
N ALA A 16 26.84 10.59 -25.74
CA ALA A 16 26.67 11.04 -24.37
C ALA A 16 25.18 10.82 -24.03
N CYS A 17 24.87 9.65 -23.49
CA CYS A 17 23.65 9.42 -22.75
C CYS A 17 23.68 10.40 -21.59
N LEU A 18 23.13 11.59 -21.81
CA LEU A 18 22.73 12.50 -20.74
C LEU A 18 21.86 11.66 -19.82
N SER A 19 22.45 11.28 -18.70
CA SER A 19 21.75 10.57 -17.65
C SER A 19 20.64 11.52 -17.22
N CYS A 20 19.41 11.22 -17.63
CA CYS A 20 18.23 11.82 -17.04
C CYS A 20 18.36 11.51 -15.55
N HIS A 21 18.75 12.53 -14.76
CA HIS A 21 19.29 12.35 -13.43
C HIS A 21 18.21 11.71 -12.56
N ALA A 22 18.31 10.39 -12.37
CA ALA A 22 17.63 9.73 -11.28
C ALA A 22 18.18 10.31 -9.97
N TYR A 23 17.34 10.38 -8.94
CA TYR A 23 17.76 10.84 -7.63
C TYR A 23 18.96 10.01 -7.16
N ASP A 24 20.00 10.70 -6.67
CA ASP A 24 21.26 10.07 -6.25
C ASP A 24 21.10 9.43 -4.87
N TRP A 25 20.55 8.20 -4.88
CA TRP A 25 20.32 7.40 -3.68
C TRP A 25 21.62 7.05 -2.95
N GLU A 26 22.75 6.95 -3.66
CA GLU A 26 24.03 6.53 -3.08
C GLU A 26 24.56 7.57 -2.08
N LYS A 27 24.29 8.86 -2.30
CA LYS A 27 24.59 9.92 -1.32
C LYS A 27 23.93 9.73 0.04
N ASN A 28 22.87 8.93 0.11
CA ASN A 28 22.16 8.61 1.34
C ASN A 28 22.49 7.19 1.85
N GLY A 29 23.55 6.55 1.34
CA GLY A 29 23.90 5.17 1.70
C GLY A 29 22.89 4.14 1.18
N VAL A 30 22.17 4.46 0.09
CA VAL A 30 21.15 3.59 -0.48
C VAL A 30 21.57 3.16 -1.89
N LYS A 31 21.52 1.85 -2.13
CA LYS A 31 21.84 1.23 -3.42
C LYS A 31 20.58 0.78 -4.14
N LEU A 32 20.56 0.96 -5.45
CA LEU A 32 19.53 0.41 -6.33
C LEU A 32 19.76 -1.09 -6.51
N LEU A 33 18.76 -1.92 -6.18
CA LEU A 33 18.78 -3.36 -6.44
C LEU A 33 18.10 -3.71 -7.75
N ASP A 34 16.94 -3.11 -8.00
CA ASP A 34 16.10 -3.39 -9.15
C ASP A 34 15.36 -2.13 -9.58
N ARG A 35 15.12 -2.01 -10.88
CA ARG A 35 14.32 -0.95 -11.49
C ARG A 35 13.39 -1.60 -12.50
N SER A 36 12.10 -1.37 -12.32
CA SER A 36 11.07 -1.82 -13.25
C SER A 36 10.25 -0.63 -13.74
N GLU A 37 9.94 -0.61 -15.02
CA GLU A 37 9.08 0.40 -15.64
C GLU A 37 7.81 -0.27 -16.14
N SER A 38 6.66 0.31 -15.81
CA SER A 38 5.34 -0.18 -16.22
C SER A 38 4.45 1.01 -16.58
N GLY A 39 4.23 1.23 -17.88
CA GLY A 39 3.52 2.40 -18.37
C GLY A 39 4.25 3.70 -18.01
N SER A 40 3.57 4.63 -17.35
CA SER A 40 4.15 5.89 -16.86
C SER A 40 4.87 5.78 -15.51
N LYS A 41 4.89 4.59 -14.90
CA LYS A 41 5.43 4.39 -13.55
C LYS A 41 6.81 3.76 -13.59
N THR A 42 7.70 4.30 -12.79
CA THR A 42 8.98 3.70 -12.45
C THR A 42 8.92 3.21 -11.01
N SER A 43 9.25 1.93 -10.78
CA SER A 43 9.39 1.36 -9.44
C SER A 43 10.84 0.96 -9.20
N LEU A 44 11.37 1.37 -8.06
CA LEU A 44 12.73 1.09 -7.61
C LEU A 44 12.65 0.16 -6.39
N THR A 45 13.43 -0.91 -6.40
CA THR A 45 13.75 -1.66 -5.18
C THR A 45 15.11 -1.20 -4.70
N LEU A 46 15.14 -0.64 -3.49
CA LEU A 46 16.30 0.00 -2.89
C LEU A 46 16.76 -0.77 -1.65
N LYS A 47 18.05 -0.69 -1.34
CA LYS A 47 18.65 -1.33 -0.17
C LYS A 47 19.63 -0.39 0.50
N ASP A 48 19.52 -0.24 1.82
CA ASP A 48 20.46 0.56 2.60
C ASP A 48 21.67 -0.25 3.12
N GLU A 49 22.61 0.43 3.77
CA GLU A 49 23.80 -0.17 4.40
C GLU A 49 23.48 -1.18 5.50
N LYS A 50 22.29 -1.10 6.12
CA LYS A 50 21.81 -2.03 7.14
C LYS A 50 21.11 -3.25 6.53
N ASN A 51 21.18 -3.41 5.21
CA ASN A 51 20.49 -4.43 4.43
C ASN A 51 18.95 -4.35 4.47
N GLN A 52 18.39 -3.20 4.83
CA GLN A 52 16.95 -2.96 4.82
C GLN A 52 16.50 -2.67 3.38
N VAL A 53 15.43 -3.33 2.93
CA VAL A 53 14.93 -3.25 1.55
C VAL A 53 13.60 -2.52 1.52
N PHE A 54 13.46 -1.52 0.66
CA PHE A 54 12.24 -0.73 0.54
C PHE A 54 11.97 -0.40 -0.92
N LYS A 55 10.70 -0.14 -1.26
CA LYS A 55 10.30 0.20 -2.62
C LYS A 55 9.95 1.68 -2.75
N VAL A 56 10.27 2.26 -3.89
CA VAL A 56 9.86 3.63 -4.25
C VAL A 56 9.26 3.60 -5.64
N THR A 57 7.99 3.98 -5.76
CA THR A 57 7.27 4.06 -7.03
C THR A 57 6.92 5.51 -7.32
N TYR A 58 7.18 5.98 -8.55
CA TYR A 58 6.95 7.37 -8.95
C TYR A 58 6.63 7.48 -10.45
N GLN A 59 6.02 8.59 -10.83
CA GLN A 59 5.75 8.96 -12.23
C GLN A 59 6.54 10.20 -12.66
N ASP A 60 6.65 11.20 -11.78
CA ASP A 60 7.42 12.42 -12.01
C ASP A 60 8.75 12.40 -11.24
N GLN A 61 9.85 12.44 -11.98
CA GLN A 61 11.22 12.49 -11.48
C GLN A 61 11.49 13.74 -10.62
N THR A 62 10.91 14.88 -10.98
CA THR A 62 11.06 16.15 -10.24
C THR A 62 10.39 16.05 -8.87
N MET A 63 9.20 15.44 -8.82
CA MET A 63 8.50 15.19 -7.57
C MET A 63 9.24 14.17 -6.70
N LEU A 64 9.80 13.11 -7.30
CA LEU A 64 10.66 12.18 -6.59
C LEU A 64 11.83 12.90 -5.89
N GLU A 65 12.56 13.74 -6.61
CA GLU A 65 13.71 14.46 -6.05
C GLU A 65 13.32 15.36 -4.87
N ARG A 66 12.14 15.99 -4.95
CA ARG A 66 11.59 16.82 -3.87
C ARG A 66 11.27 16.01 -2.61
N VAL A 67 10.71 14.81 -2.75
CA VAL A 67 10.25 14.01 -1.61
C VAL A 67 11.26 12.97 -1.14
N ALA A 68 12.31 12.67 -1.90
CA ALA A 68 13.30 11.66 -1.56
C ALA A 68 13.96 11.87 -0.17
N PRO A 69 14.29 13.09 0.28
CA PRO A 69 14.73 13.31 1.67
C PRO A 69 13.72 12.84 2.72
N LYS A 70 12.41 13.03 2.46
CA LYS A 70 11.34 12.53 3.33
C LYS A 70 11.25 11.01 3.30
N VAL A 71 11.40 10.38 2.13
CA VAL A 71 11.47 8.92 2.00
C VAL A 71 12.57 8.36 2.90
N ILE A 72 13.78 8.93 2.84
CA ILE A 72 14.90 8.49 3.69
C ILE A 72 14.60 8.71 5.19
N LYS A 73 14.06 9.88 5.56
CA LYS A 73 13.66 10.21 6.94
C LYS A 73 12.69 9.15 7.48
N PHE A 74 11.56 8.96 6.81
CA PHE A 74 10.50 8.07 7.28
C PHE A 74 10.90 6.59 7.19
N LYS A 75 11.68 6.18 6.18
CA LYS A 75 12.29 4.85 6.14
C LYS A 75 13.08 4.59 7.43
N ASN A 76 14.02 5.48 7.77
CA ASN A 76 14.85 5.31 8.97
C ASN A 76 14.01 5.26 10.25
N GLU A 77 12.98 6.09 10.34
CA GLU A 77 12.08 6.11 11.47
C GLU A 77 11.27 4.81 11.62
N PHE A 78 10.60 4.36 10.55
CA PHE A 78 9.75 3.18 10.58
C PHE A 78 10.55 1.89 10.81
N TYR A 79 11.73 1.76 10.20
CA TYR A 79 12.63 0.64 10.51
C TYR A 79 13.17 0.66 11.96
N GLY A 80 13.06 1.79 12.65
CA GLY A 80 13.37 1.93 14.07
C GLY A 80 12.26 1.43 15.01
N TRP A 81 11.07 1.11 14.49
CA TRP A 81 9.96 0.60 15.28
C TRP A 81 10.30 -0.69 16.01
N ARG A 82 9.82 -0.80 17.25
CA ARG A 82 10.12 -1.89 18.18
C ARG A 82 8.99 -2.90 18.25
N ARG A 83 7.74 -2.46 18.38
CA ARG A 83 6.53 -3.29 18.49
C ARG A 83 5.93 -3.64 17.13
N ILE A 84 6.20 -2.84 16.10
CA ILE A 84 5.77 -3.14 14.73
C ILE A 84 6.99 -3.60 13.92
N LYS A 85 6.96 -4.85 13.44
CA LYS A 85 7.89 -5.36 12.43
C LYS A 85 7.12 -5.62 11.15
N PHE A 86 7.67 -5.23 10.01
CA PHE A 86 6.99 -5.33 8.72
C PHE A 86 7.81 -6.16 7.72
N SER A 87 7.10 -6.78 6.77
CA SER A 87 7.71 -7.52 5.66
C SER A 87 7.97 -6.65 4.44
N GLU A 88 7.18 -5.59 4.28
CA GLU A 88 7.29 -4.67 3.14
C GLU A 88 7.00 -3.24 3.59
N ILE A 89 7.73 -2.30 3.02
CA ILE A 89 7.44 -0.88 3.04
C ILE A 89 7.60 -0.32 1.63
N SER A 90 6.56 0.37 1.17
CA SER A 90 6.46 0.90 -0.18
C SER A 90 6.08 2.37 -0.14
N PHE A 91 6.92 3.20 -0.73
CA PHE A 91 6.73 4.65 -0.86
C PHE A 91 6.21 4.95 -2.27
N MET A 92 5.02 5.54 -2.36
CA MET A 92 4.41 5.95 -3.62
C MET A 92 4.41 7.48 -3.69
N VAL A 93 5.11 7.98 -4.70
CA VAL A 93 5.25 9.41 -4.96
C VAL A 93 4.20 9.81 -5.98
N PHE A 94 3.23 10.59 -5.52
CA PHE A 94 2.22 11.25 -6.35
C PHE A 94 2.53 12.74 -6.50
N ASP A 95 1.83 13.39 -7.40
CA ASP A 95 2.03 14.81 -7.72
C ASP A 95 1.91 15.73 -6.50
N ASN A 96 1.03 15.38 -5.55
CA ASN A 96 0.67 16.24 -4.42
C ASN A 96 0.85 15.59 -3.05
N PHE A 97 1.32 14.35 -2.96
CA PHE A 97 1.54 13.67 -1.68
C PHE A 97 2.49 12.49 -1.83
N LEU A 98 3.10 12.12 -0.71
CA LEU A 98 3.83 10.89 -0.51
C LEU A 98 2.91 9.94 0.27
N GLU A 99 2.59 8.80 -0.31
CA GLU A 99 1.91 7.70 0.40
C GLU A 99 2.94 6.63 0.78
N VAL A 100 2.80 6.08 1.98
CA VAL A 100 3.62 4.97 2.47
C VAL A 100 2.70 3.86 2.92
N ILE A 101 2.88 2.67 2.33
CA ILE A 101 2.19 1.45 2.75
C ILE A 101 3.19 0.58 3.49
N ILE A 102 2.86 0.22 4.72
CA ILE A 102 3.67 -0.66 5.58
C ILE A 102 2.86 -1.93 5.82
N ILE A 103 3.39 -3.09 5.38
CA ILE A 103 2.73 -4.38 5.56
C ILE A 103 3.30 -5.07 6.81
N PRO A 104 2.59 -5.06 7.95
CA PRO A 104 3.07 -5.64 9.19
C PRO A 104 3.16 -7.16 9.08
N ARG A 105 4.26 -7.70 9.62
CA ARG A 105 4.46 -9.13 9.86
C ARG A 105 4.23 -9.47 11.33
N GLU A 106 4.59 -8.54 12.20
CA GLU A 106 4.41 -8.66 13.64
C GLU A 106 3.97 -7.32 14.22
N ILE A 107 2.95 -7.35 15.05
CA ILE A 107 2.57 -6.24 15.92
C ILE A 107 2.43 -6.80 17.33
N THR A 108 3.37 -6.48 18.21
CA THR A 108 3.38 -7.00 19.57
C THR A 108 2.45 -6.18 20.47
N HIS A 109 1.40 -6.82 20.98
CA HIS A 109 0.46 -6.25 21.95
C HIS A 109 0.15 -7.28 23.03
N ARG A 110 0.47 -6.99 24.30
CA ARG A 110 0.31 -7.91 25.45
C ARG A 110 0.83 -9.33 25.16
N ASP A 111 2.04 -9.41 24.62
CA ASP A 111 2.73 -10.65 24.20
C ASP A 111 2.01 -11.46 23.10
N GLN A 112 1.01 -10.86 22.44
CA GLN A 112 0.32 -11.44 21.29
C GLN A 112 0.71 -10.71 20.02
N ASN A 113 0.84 -11.47 18.92
CA ASN A 113 0.99 -10.87 17.59
C ASN A 113 -0.39 -10.56 17.02
N ILE A 114 -0.68 -9.27 16.86
CA ILE A 114 -1.96 -8.77 16.32
C ILE A 114 -1.86 -8.28 14.87
N ALA A 115 -0.77 -8.59 14.14
CA ALA A 115 -0.58 -8.14 12.76
C ALA A 115 -1.72 -8.56 11.80
N SER A 116 -2.37 -9.71 12.03
CA SER A 116 -3.53 -10.17 11.26
C SER A 116 -4.74 -9.26 11.36
N ALA A 117 -4.82 -8.44 12.42
CA ALA A 117 -5.87 -7.44 12.58
C ALA A 117 -5.70 -6.27 11.60
N VAL A 118 -4.53 -6.08 10.99
CA VAL A 118 -4.22 -4.97 10.07
C VAL A 118 -3.96 -5.51 8.64
N PRO A 119 -4.98 -6.07 7.98
CA PRO A 119 -4.78 -6.89 6.78
C PRO A 119 -4.34 -6.11 5.54
N ALA A 120 -4.68 -4.82 5.45
CA ALA A 120 -4.29 -3.90 4.37
C ALA A 120 -2.89 -3.31 4.57
N GLY A 121 -2.31 -3.51 5.75
CA GLY A 121 -1.20 -2.71 6.24
C GLY A 121 -1.61 -1.36 6.81
N ILE A 122 -0.58 -0.60 7.16
CA ILE A 122 -0.68 0.74 7.73
C ILE A 122 -0.36 1.71 6.60
N THR A 123 -1.35 2.50 6.20
CA THR A 123 -1.19 3.57 5.23
C THR A 123 -0.87 4.88 5.94
N MET A 124 0.15 5.57 5.47
CA MET A 124 0.59 6.88 5.93
C MET A 124 0.64 7.84 4.74
N LEU A 125 0.16 9.06 4.92
CA LEU A 125 0.15 10.11 3.90
C LEU A 125 0.90 11.34 4.41
N SER A 126 1.75 11.92 3.57
CA SER A 126 2.40 13.21 3.83
C SER A 126 2.24 14.13 2.63
N GLU A 127 1.65 15.29 2.86
CA GLU A 127 1.72 16.38 1.89
C GLU A 127 3.18 16.87 1.75
N PRO A 128 3.62 17.31 0.56
CA PRO A 128 4.98 17.77 0.31
C PRO A 128 5.42 18.88 1.27
N ASN A 129 4.50 19.72 1.75
CA ASN A 129 4.78 20.85 2.62
C ASN A 129 4.54 20.58 4.12
N ARG A 130 4.00 19.40 4.49
CA ARG A 130 3.82 19.02 5.91
C ARG A 130 4.95 18.13 6.37
N GLU A 131 5.48 18.36 7.57
CA GLU A 131 6.53 17.51 8.14
C GLU A 131 5.99 16.24 8.80
N VAL A 132 4.69 16.22 9.09
CA VAL A 132 4.00 15.15 9.79
C VAL A 132 3.32 14.23 8.78
N MET A 133 3.36 12.93 9.05
CA MET A 133 2.59 11.91 8.34
C MET A 133 1.24 11.76 9.02
N HIS A 134 0.19 11.55 8.24
CA HIS A 134 -1.13 11.19 8.73
C HIS A 134 -1.38 9.71 8.43
N TYR A 135 -1.67 8.89 9.43
CA TYR A 135 -2.11 7.50 9.15
C TYR A 135 -3.61 7.46 8.96
N ASP A 136 -4.02 6.58 8.04
CA ASP A 136 -5.41 6.20 7.85
C ASP A 136 -5.44 4.75 7.38
N PHE A 137 -5.76 3.84 8.30
CA PHE A 137 -5.83 2.42 7.98
C PHE A 137 -6.98 1.76 8.73
N ARG A 138 -7.28 0.53 8.34
CA ARG A 138 -8.37 -0.24 8.96
C ARG A 138 -7.83 -1.42 9.72
N ILE A 139 -8.47 -1.69 10.85
CA ILE A 139 -8.30 -2.96 11.56
C ILE A 139 -9.60 -3.75 11.57
N ILE A 140 -9.48 -5.07 11.68
CA ILE A 140 -10.60 -5.98 11.83
C ILE A 140 -10.47 -6.73 13.15
N LYS A 141 -11.49 -6.61 14.00
CA LYS A 141 -11.58 -7.32 15.28
C LYS A 141 -13.03 -7.65 15.58
N ASP A 142 -13.31 -8.91 15.93
CA ASP A 142 -14.65 -9.39 16.30
C ASP A 142 -15.73 -9.05 15.25
N ASN A 143 -15.38 -9.23 13.97
CA ASN A 143 -16.18 -8.86 12.79
C ASN A 143 -16.50 -7.36 12.64
N LEU A 144 -15.84 -6.50 13.42
CA LEU A 144 -15.94 -5.05 13.30
C LEU A 144 -14.77 -4.50 12.48
N PHE A 145 -15.09 -3.61 11.55
CA PHE A 145 -14.11 -2.85 10.77
C PHE A 145 -13.95 -1.48 11.41
N LEU A 146 -12.76 -1.21 11.92
CA LEU A 146 -12.44 0.04 12.61
C LEU A 146 -11.47 0.85 11.77
N ARG A 147 -11.79 2.11 11.50
CA ARG A 147 -10.86 3.07 10.88
C ARG A 147 -10.02 3.72 11.97
N ILE A 148 -8.71 3.63 11.85
CA ILE A 148 -7.75 4.28 12.75
C ILE A 148 -7.09 5.39 11.97
N GLU A 149 -7.30 6.63 12.42
CA GLU A 149 -6.76 7.81 11.78
C GLU A 149 -6.14 8.80 12.76
N GLY A 150 -5.22 9.61 12.25
CA GLY A 150 -4.59 10.69 12.99
C GLY A 150 -3.17 10.96 12.56
N ASP A 151 -2.60 11.98 13.17
CA ASP A 151 -1.24 12.39 12.89
C ASP A 151 -0.25 11.45 13.60
N TYR A 152 0.79 11.06 12.86
CA TYR A 152 1.86 10.22 13.35
C TYR A 152 2.91 11.09 14.04
N LEU A 153 2.98 10.96 15.37
CA LEU A 153 3.99 11.61 16.19
C LEU A 153 5.14 10.66 16.54
N ASN A 154 4.84 9.40 16.85
CA ASN A 154 5.80 8.34 17.16
C ASN A 154 5.09 6.98 17.21
N GLU A 155 5.87 5.90 17.33
CA GLU A 155 5.35 4.54 17.43
C GLU A 155 4.46 4.34 18.67
N ASP A 156 4.78 4.96 19.81
CA ASP A 156 4.01 4.81 21.07
C ASP A 156 2.57 5.29 20.94
N GLU A 157 2.37 6.45 20.32
CA GLU A 157 1.04 7.01 20.12
C GLU A 157 0.21 6.22 19.09
N LEU A 158 0.84 5.82 17.99
CA LEU A 158 0.21 4.94 17.01
C LEU A 158 -0.23 3.63 17.68
N MET A 159 0.67 3.02 18.46
CA MET A 159 0.40 1.77 19.17
C MET A 159 -0.65 1.95 20.26
N SER A 160 -0.70 3.08 20.95
CA SER A 160 -1.75 3.37 21.93
C SER A 160 -3.13 3.38 21.28
N LYS A 161 -3.28 4.04 20.12
CA LYS A 161 -4.54 4.06 19.37
C LYS A 161 -4.92 2.69 18.82
N LEU A 162 -3.96 2.00 18.21
CA LEU A 162 -4.14 0.64 17.70
C LEU A 162 -4.59 -0.33 18.80
N SER A 163 -3.88 -0.34 19.92
CA SER A 163 -4.15 -1.22 21.06
C SER A 163 -5.52 -0.95 21.66
N TYR A 164 -5.90 0.33 21.82
CA TYR A 164 -7.22 0.68 22.34
C TYR A 164 -8.35 0.26 21.38
N ALA A 165 -8.19 0.47 20.08
CA ALA A 165 -9.15 0.02 19.08
C ALA A 165 -9.26 -1.52 19.04
N TYR A 166 -8.14 -2.23 19.23
CA TYR A 166 -8.08 -3.69 19.27
C TYR A 166 -8.71 -4.29 20.53
N ASP A 167 -8.42 -3.71 21.71
CA ASP A 167 -8.92 -4.17 23.00
C ASP A 167 -10.40 -3.83 23.23
N TYR A 168 -10.84 -2.67 22.71
CA TYR A 168 -12.17 -2.13 22.95
C TYR A 168 -12.88 -1.73 21.65
N PRO A 169 -13.09 -2.66 20.71
CA PRO A 169 -13.54 -2.35 19.36
C PRO A 169 -14.92 -1.64 19.33
N SER A 170 -15.86 -2.06 20.18
CA SER A 170 -17.18 -1.43 20.27
C SER A 170 -17.16 -0.03 20.91
N LEU A 171 -16.25 0.21 21.88
CA LEU A 171 -16.11 1.54 22.50
C LEU A 171 -15.40 2.51 21.55
N TYR A 172 -14.46 2.01 20.76
CA TYR A 172 -13.76 2.81 19.76
C TYR A 172 -14.71 3.33 18.68
N LEU A 173 -15.64 2.49 18.19
CA LEU A 173 -16.71 2.92 17.28
C LEU A 173 -17.54 4.06 17.87
N LYS A 174 -18.03 3.90 19.10
CA LYS A 174 -18.83 4.92 19.80
C LYS A 174 -18.06 6.20 20.12
N ARG A 175 -16.73 6.14 20.24
CA ARG A 175 -15.88 7.30 20.51
C ARG A 175 -15.58 8.11 19.24
N GLY A 176 -15.58 7.45 18.08
CA GLY A 176 -15.54 8.13 16.77
C GLY A 176 -16.85 8.87 16.43
N GLU A 177 -17.94 8.59 17.17
CA GLU A 177 -19.19 9.35 17.12
C GLU A 177 -19.03 10.65 17.94
N SER A 178 -18.46 11.69 17.33
CA SER A 178 -18.71 13.07 17.78
C SER A 178 -20.22 13.36 17.77
N PRO A 179 -20.74 14.29 18.61
CA PRO A 179 -22.15 14.68 18.54
C PRO A 179 -22.50 15.06 17.11
N PRO A 180 -23.66 14.67 16.57
CA PRO A 180 -23.96 14.89 15.17
C PRO A 180 -23.96 16.39 14.89
N ASP A 181 -23.08 16.83 14.00
CA ASP A 181 -23.29 18.09 13.30
C ASP A 181 -24.62 17.94 12.55
N PRO A 182 -25.65 18.77 12.84
CA PRO A 182 -26.95 18.66 12.18
C PRO A 182 -26.89 18.87 10.66
N ASN A 183 -25.74 19.28 10.11
CA ASN A 183 -25.50 19.41 8.68
C ASN A 183 -24.65 18.29 8.05
N ASP A 184 -24.08 17.37 8.83
CA ASP A 184 -23.26 16.29 8.30
C ASP A 184 -24.11 15.05 7.99
N LYS A 185 -24.68 15.04 6.78
CA LYS A 185 -25.30 13.83 6.25
C LYS A 185 -24.21 12.85 5.87
N GLN A 186 -23.99 11.88 6.77
CA GLN A 186 -23.57 10.51 6.47
C GLN A 186 -22.06 10.27 6.33
N SER A 187 -21.40 9.94 7.45
CA SER A 187 -20.10 9.25 7.42
C SER A 187 -19.97 8.21 8.54
N ALA A 188 -20.99 7.38 8.73
CA ALA A 188 -20.77 6.05 9.32
C ALA A 188 -20.11 5.18 8.24
N GLY A 189 -19.03 4.50 8.57
CA GLY A 189 -18.35 3.58 7.64
C GLY A 189 -19.34 2.64 6.95
N ILE A 190 -19.05 2.29 5.70
CA ILE A 190 -19.90 1.47 4.84
C ILE A 190 -20.23 0.15 5.56
N ASP A 191 -21.49 -0.05 5.91
CA ASP A 191 -21.97 -1.28 6.56
C ASP A 191 -21.85 -2.48 5.60
N GLU A 192 -21.89 -3.70 6.15
CA GLU A 192 -21.69 -4.94 5.39
C GLU A 192 -22.64 -5.06 4.19
N LYS A 193 -23.90 -4.65 4.33
CA LYS A 193 -24.86 -4.72 3.20
C LYS A 193 -24.47 -3.73 2.12
N THR A 194 -24.03 -2.53 2.49
CA THR A 194 -23.57 -1.53 1.54
C THR A 194 -22.28 -1.98 0.84
N ARG A 195 -21.34 -2.65 1.53
CA ARG A 195 -20.14 -3.24 0.89
C ARG A 195 -20.50 -4.34 -0.10
N GLN A 196 -21.42 -5.22 0.26
CA GLN A 196 -21.92 -6.26 -0.65
C GLN A 196 -22.65 -5.65 -1.86
N ALA A 197 -23.46 -4.61 -1.65
CA ALA A 197 -24.11 -3.87 -2.72
C ALA A 197 -23.10 -3.21 -3.66
N LEU A 198 -22.02 -2.63 -3.12
CA LEU A 198 -20.94 -2.06 -3.92
C LEU A 198 -20.20 -3.11 -4.74
N ILE A 199 -19.90 -4.28 -4.16
CA ILE A 199 -19.32 -5.39 -4.94
C ILE A 199 -20.26 -5.80 -6.07
N TYR A 200 -21.55 -5.97 -5.78
CA TYR A 200 -22.54 -6.33 -6.80
C TYR A 200 -22.61 -5.31 -7.94
N PHE A 201 -22.67 -4.02 -7.58
CA PHE A 201 -22.78 -2.93 -8.54
C PHE A 201 -21.50 -2.75 -9.37
N LEU A 202 -20.32 -3.00 -8.79
CA LEU A 202 -19.05 -2.86 -9.51
C LEU A 202 -18.63 -4.13 -10.27
N ASN A 203 -19.27 -5.26 -10.00
CA ASN A 203 -19.00 -6.54 -10.66
C ASN A 203 -19.87 -6.73 -11.92
N GLU A 204 -19.63 -5.89 -12.92
CA GLU A 204 -20.24 -6.01 -14.24
C GLU A 204 -19.48 -7.01 -15.11
N ASP A 205 -20.24 -7.85 -15.83
CA ASP A 205 -19.68 -8.60 -16.96
C ASP A 205 -19.63 -7.75 -18.24
N TRP A 206 -19.05 -8.32 -19.29
CA TRP A 206 -18.84 -7.64 -20.57
C TRP A 206 -20.14 -7.26 -21.32
N TYR A 207 -21.30 -7.70 -20.83
CA TYR A 207 -22.62 -7.30 -21.32
C TYR A 207 -23.30 -6.27 -20.41
N GLY A 208 -22.58 -5.73 -19.41
CA GLY A 208 -23.13 -4.79 -18.44
C GLY A 208 -24.09 -5.44 -17.45
N ARG A 209 -24.04 -6.76 -17.26
CA ARG A 209 -24.87 -7.44 -16.26
C ARG A 209 -24.12 -7.54 -14.94
N TYR A 210 -24.74 -7.06 -13.87
CA TYR A 210 -24.24 -7.19 -12.51
C TYR A 210 -24.27 -8.65 -12.04
N LYS A 211 -23.16 -9.10 -11.44
CA LYS A 211 -23.04 -10.44 -10.87
C LYS A 211 -22.79 -10.37 -9.36
N ALA A 212 -23.65 -11.06 -8.62
CA ALA A 212 -23.46 -11.24 -7.19
C ALA A 212 -22.28 -12.16 -6.91
N VAL A 213 -21.42 -11.75 -5.98
CA VAL A 213 -20.42 -12.62 -5.38
C VAL A 213 -21.04 -13.25 -4.13
N PRO A 214 -21.05 -14.58 -3.98
CA PRO A 214 -21.61 -15.22 -2.80
C PRO A 214 -20.95 -14.70 -1.50
N PRO A 215 -21.73 -14.40 -0.45
CA PRO A 215 -21.18 -13.93 0.84
C PRO A 215 -20.13 -14.88 1.42
N GLU A 216 -20.28 -16.19 1.23
CA GLU A 216 -19.33 -17.21 1.69
C GLU A 216 -18.00 -17.12 0.93
N THR A 217 -18.04 -16.74 -0.35
CA THR A 217 -16.83 -16.48 -1.14
C THR A 217 -16.11 -15.25 -0.62
N ILE A 218 -16.83 -14.15 -0.37
CA ILE A 218 -16.28 -12.91 0.21
C ILE A 218 -15.63 -13.22 1.56
N LYS A 219 -16.35 -13.93 2.45
CA LYS A 219 -15.86 -14.33 3.76
C LYS A 219 -14.58 -15.14 3.68
N LYS A 220 -14.48 -16.13 2.78
CA LYS A 220 -13.26 -16.91 2.59
C LYS A 220 -12.07 -16.08 2.15
N VAL A 221 -12.29 -15.11 1.25
CA VAL A 221 -11.23 -14.18 0.83
C VAL A 221 -10.76 -13.35 2.02
N ILE A 222 -11.71 -12.85 2.82
CA ILE A 222 -11.40 -12.06 4.02
C ILE A 222 -10.61 -12.88 5.03
N GLU A 223 -11.07 -14.09 5.37
CA GLU A 223 -10.40 -14.99 6.32
C GLU A 223 -8.99 -15.35 5.84
N LEU A 224 -8.83 -15.70 4.56
CA LEU A 224 -7.53 -16.06 4.03
C LEU A 224 -6.57 -14.86 4.03
N ARG A 225 -7.07 -13.66 3.70
CA ARG A 225 -6.29 -12.42 3.75
C ARG A 225 -5.87 -12.09 5.18
N GLN A 226 -6.79 -12.16 6.14
CA GLN A 226 -6.52 -11.93 7.57
C GLN A 226 -5.49 -12.91 8.14
N ASN A 227 -5.58 -14.19 7.76
CA ASN A 227 -4.63 -15.21 8.23
C ASN A 227 -3.26 -15.10 7.54
N ASN A 228 -3.17 -14.41 6.40
CA ASN A 228 -1.94 -14.30 5.61
C ASN A 228 -1.76 -12.88 5.02
N PRO A 229 -1.65 -11.82 5.84
CA PRO A 229 -1.60 -10.42 5.39
C PRO A 229 -0.34 -10.08 4.58
N TRP A 230 0.71 -10.90 4.70
CA TRP A 230 1.96 -10.74 3.95
C TRP A 230 1.90 -11.29 2.51
N LEU A 231 0.84 -12.01 2.13
CA LEU A 231 0.74 -12.53 0.76
C LEU A 231 0.45 -11.38 -0.22
N THR A 232 1.15 -11.37 -1.34
CA THR A 232 0.78 -10.51 -2.48
C THR A 232 -0.56 -10.95 -3.09
N LYS A 233 -1.27 -10.06 -3.79
CA LYS A 233 -2.53 -10.39 -4.52
C LYS A 233 -2.40 -11.66 -5.37
N ASN A 234 -1.27 -11.83 -6.06
CA ASN A 234 -0.99 -13.02 -6.87
C ASN A 234 -0.81 -14.30 -6.04
N GLN A 235 -0.16 -14.23 -4.88
CA GLN A 235 -0.01 -15.36 -3.98
C GLN A 235 -1.34 -15.72 -3.30
N LEU A 236 -2.12 -14.71 -2.90
CA LEU A 236 -3.46 -14.88 -2.36
C LEU A 236 -4.39 -15.54 -3.38
N TRP A 237 -4.36 -15.10 -4.64
CA TRP A 237 -5.08 -15.74 -5.74
C TRP A 237 -4.73 -17.23 -5.88
N LYS A 238 -3.44 -17.56 -5.86
CA LYS A 238 -2.98 -18.97 -5.94
C LYS A 238 -3.47 -19.79 -4.75
N ALA A 239 -3.46 -19.24 -3.54
CA ALA A 239 -3.96 -19.90 -2.35
C ALA A 239 -5.47 -20.16 -2.43
N LEU A 240 -6.27 -19.17 -2.83
CA LEU A 240 -7.72 -19.33 -3.05
C LEU A 240 -8.06 -20.39 -4.10
N LYS A 241 -7.25 -20.48 -5.17
CA LYS A 241 -7.44 -21.53 -6.20
C LYS A 241 -7.07 -22.92 -5.71
N LYS A 242 -6.06 -23.05 -4.85
CA LYS A 242 -5.71 -24.32 -4.18
C LYS A 242 -6.87 -24.81 -3.30
N GLU A 243 -7.58 -23.90 -2.65
CA GLU A 243 -8.78 -24.18 -1.84
C GLU A 243 -10.07 -24.35 -2.66
N LYS A 244 -9.98 -24.34 -4.00
CA LYS A 244 -11.11 -24.47 -4.94
C LYS A 244 -12.20 -23.39 -4.74
N VAL A 245 -11.82 -22.20 -4.27
CA VAL A 245 -12.76 -21.07 -4.15
C VAL A 245 -13.16 -20.59 -5.55
N LYS A 246 -14.47 -20.55 -5.81
CA LYS A 246 -15.05 -20.08 -7.07
C LYS A 246 -15.19 -18.56 -7.02
N LEU A 247 -14.23 -17.87 -7.62
CA LEU A 247 -14.25 -16.43 -7.86
C LEU A 247 -13.41 -16.05 -9.09
N THR A 248 -13.70 -14.93 -9.71
CA THR A 248 -12.89 -14.33 -10.78
C THR A 248 -11.79 -13.43 -10.21
N LYS A 249 -10.80 -13.05 -11.04
CA LYS A 249 -9.75 -12.10 -10.63
C LYS A 249 -10.32 -10.72 -10.29
N ARG A 250 -11.31 -10.27 -11.07
CA ARG A 250 -12.03 -9.00 -10.82
C ARG A 250 -12.76 -9.02 -9.48
N GLU A 251 -13.43 -10.11 -9.15
CA GLU A 251 -14.13 -10.26 -7.88
C GLU A 251 -13.15 -10.24 -6.70
N LEU A 252 -12.00 -10.92 -6.82
CA LEU A 252 -10.94 -10.83 -5.81
C LEU A 252 -10.50 -9.37 -5.61
N GLU A 253 -10.25 -8.66 -6.71
CA GLU A 253 -9.83 -7.26 -6.68
C GLU A 253 -10.85 -6.34 -6.03
N LEU A 254 -12.14 -6.47 -6.38
CA LEU A 254 -13.20 -5.68 -5.75
C LEU A 254 -13.30 -5.95 -4.25
N ILE A 255 -13.14 -7.21 -3.82
CA ILE A 255 -13.11 -7.55 -2.39
C ILE A 255 -11.90 -6.89 -1.72
N LEU A 256 -10.72 -6.96 -2.33
CA LEU A 256 -9.50 -6.33 -1.81
C LEU A 256 -9.63 -4.80 -1.70
N ILE A 257 -10.20 -4.15 -2.71
CA ILE A 257 -10.46 -2.70 -2.68
C ILE A 257 -11.47 -2.35 -1.58
N ILE A 258 -12.63 -3.01 -1.56
CA ILE A 258 -13.74 -2.60 -0.68
C ILE A 258 -13.50 -2.96 0.78
N TYR A 259 -12.90 -4.11 1.07
CA TYR A 259 -12.65 -4.55 2.44
C TYR A 259 -11.28 -4.13 2.97
N PHE A 260 -10.29 -4.00 2.09
CA PHE A 260 -8.89 -3.80 2.48
C PHE A 260 -8.28 -2.51 1.90
N ASN A 261 -8.99 -1.69 1.13
CA ASN A 261 -8.41 -0.51 0.45
C ASN A 261 -7.15 -0.84 -0.36
N GLU A 262 -7.03 -2.07 -0.87
CA GLU A 262 -5.89 -2.49 -1.68
C GLU A 262 -6.18 -2.17 -3.15
N PHE A 263 -5.63 -1.05 -3.62
CA PHE A 263 -5.73 -0.63 -5.02
C PHE A 263 -4.50 -1.12 -5.79
N ASP A 264 -4.71 -1.81 -6.91
CA ASP A 264 -3.64 -2.03 -7.89
C ASP A 264 -3.49 -0.74 -8.71
N PHE A 265 -2.48 0.06 -8.40
CA PHE A 265 -2.12 1.26 -9.15
C PHE A 265 -1.05 0.96 -10.19
#